data_AF-A0A510IFH5-F1
#
_entry.id   AF-A0A510IFH5-F1
#
_cell.length_a   1.000
_cell.length_b   1.000
_cell.length_c   1.000
_cell.angle_alpha   90.00
_cell.angle_beta   90.00
_cell.angle_gamma   90.00
#
_symmetry.space_group_name_H-M   'P 1'
#
loop_
_entity.id
_entity.type
_entity.pdbx_description
1 polymer ?
#
loop_
_entity_poly.entity_id
_entity_poly.type
_entity_poly.pdbx_seq_one_letter_code
_entity_poly.pdbx_strand_id
1 'polypeptide(L)'
;MNKINIAIVNYPGASKASVYGLQELFEMASRASIELDVECRFHADIIDWKEDSIRADEFTVVILPPSGAEQYYLSPSEALTSWLFEQHKAGAVVASACAGAFVLAQADLLNNKACTTHWGLAGLFRDRFPNVTLKPESILINEGSVITAGGMMSWLDLGLELVSQLSTPAVMRLLGKMLVVDTGAREQRFYQQFTPNFQHGDSAVLSAQHYMADHFSHVISNQALSENSCLTERTLQRRFQKATGLNLNQYLQHLRVQKACDLLESSNLAFEVIAYQVGYQDASAFRKVFIKTMGLAPKAFRARFSA
;
A
#
# COMPACT_ATOMS: atom_id res chain seq x y z
N MET A 1 10.75 -34.20 -4.30
CA MET A 1 10.56 -33.12 -3.30
C MET A 1 11.20 -31.82 -3.79
N ASN A 2 10.38 -30.87 -4.24
CA ASN A 2 10.86 -29.55 -4.65
C ASN A 2 11.16 -28.71 -3.40
N LYS A 3 12.41 -28.25 -3.25
CA LYS A 3 12.85 -27.41 -2.13
C LYS A 3 12.87 -25.95 -2.59
N ILE A 4 12.07 -25.12 -1.94
CA ILE A 4 12.00 -23.68 -2.17
C ILE A 4 12.86 -22.99 -1.12
N ASN A 5 14.00 -22.43 -1.54
CA ASN A 5 14.90 -21.69 -0.64
C ASN A 5 14.49 -20.22 -0.63
N ILE A 6 14.21 -19.67 0.56
CA ILE A 6 13.68 -18.32 0.74
C ILE A 6 14.63 -17.54 1.65
N ALA A 7 15.11 -16.40 1.18
CA ALA A 7 15.81 -15.43 2.00
C ALA A 7 14.83 -14.39 2.54
N ILE A 8 14.79 -14.21 3.86
CA ILE A 8 14.08 -13.12 4.53
C ILE A 8 15.13 -12.12 5.01
N VAL A 9 15.24 -10.98 4.34
CA VAL A 9 16.30 -10.01 4.62
C VAL A 9 15.92 -9.16 5.85
N ASN A 10 16.60 -9.39 6.97
CA ASN A 10 16.49 -8.57 8.17
C ASN A 10 17.46 -7.38 8.06
N TYR A 11 17.02 -6.33 7.35
CA TYR A 11 17.77 -5.08 7.18
C TYR A 11 17.41 -4.04 8.25
N PRO A 12 18.21 -2.98 8.46
CA PRO A 12 17.92 -1.93 9.44
C PRO A 12 16.50 -1.37 9.34
N GLY A 13 15.77 -1.47 10.46
CA GLY A 13 14.39 -1.02 10.57
C GLY A 13 13.31 -2.00 10.09
N ALA A 14 13.70 -3.17 9.56
CA ALA A 14 12.76 -4.22 9.23
C ALA A 14 11.92 -4.63 10.46
N SER A 15 10.63 -4.83 10.24
CA SER A 15 9.70 -5.23 11.29
C SER A 15 10.02 -6.64 11.76
N LYS A 16 10.45 -6.77 13.01
CA LYS A 16 10.75 -8.07 13.64
C LYS A 16 9.57 -9.04 13.51
N ALA A 17 8.34 -8.57 13.74
CA ALA A 17 7.13 -9.38 13.62
C ALA A 17 6.99 -9.99 12.22
N SER A 18 7.32 -9.23 11.17
CA SER A 18 7.27 -9.74 9.80
C SER A 18 8.44 -10.65 9.43
N VAL A 19 9.64 -10.38 9.96
CA VAL A 19 10.83 -11.22 9.71
C VAL A 19 10.59 -12.63 10.24
N TYR A 20 10.25 -12.75 11.53
CA TYR A 20 10.01 -14.05 12.16
C TYR A 20 8.67 -14.65 11.73
N GLY A 21 7.63 -13.82 11.55
CA GLY A 21 6.32 -14.27 11.10
C GLY A 21 6.35 -14.88 9.68
N LEU A 22 7.15 -14.35 8.76
CA LEU A 22 7.35 -14.95 7.44
C LEU A 22 8.05 -16.30 7.55
N GLN A 23 9.07 -16.43 8.40
CA GLN A 23 9.76 -17.70 8.63
C GLN A 23 8.78 -18.77 9.13
N GLU A 24 8.01 -18.46 10.18
CA GLU A 24 6.99 -19.36 10.73
C GLU A 24 5.89 -19.68 9.71
N LEU A 25 5.45 -18.69 8.91
CA LEU A 25 4.46 -18.90 7.85
C LEU A 25 4.93 -19.95 6.83
N PHE A 26 6.19 -19.89 6.39
CA PHE A 26 6.74 -20.86 5.44
C PHE A 26 6.98 -22.25 6.06
N GLU A 27 7.33 -22.31 7.34
CA GLU A 27 7.36 -23.59 8.07
C GLU A 27 5.97 -24.23 8.13
N MET A 28 4.93 -23.44 8.41
CA MET A 28 3.54 -23.90 8.40
C MET A 28 3.07 -24.27 6.98
N ALA A 29 3.52 -23.56 5.95
CA ALA A 29 3.26 -23.93 4.55
C ALA A 29 3.84 -25.30 4.19
N SER A 30 5.01 -25.65 4.74
CA SER A 30 5.58 -27.00 4.60
C SER A 30 4.72 -28.06 5.30
N ARG A 31 4.17 -27.76 6.49
CA ARG A 31 3.23 -28.67 7.19
C ARG A 31 1.94 -28.87 6.39
N ALA A 32 1.37 -27.78 5.86
CA ALA A 32 0.20 -27.85 4.98
C ALA A 32 0.48 -28.65 3.70
N SER A 33 1.70 -28.55 3.15
CA SER A 33 2.12 -29.35 1.99
C SER A 33 2.23 -30.84 2.34
N ILE A 34 2.69 -31.20 3.55
CA ILE A 34 2.71 -32.59 4.03
C ILE A 34 1.29 -33.13 4.17
N GLU A 35 0.39 -32.37 4.80
CA GLU A 35 -1.00 -32.79 5.04
C GLU A 35 -1.77 -33.05 3.75
N LEU A 36 -1.47 -32.30 2.68
CA LEU A 36 -2.09 -32.44 1.36
C LEU A 36 -1.34 -33.37 0.40
N ASP A 37 -0.30 -34.07 0.86
CA ASP A 37 0.57 -34.93 0.05
C ASP A 37 1.17 -34.22 -1.18
N VAL A 38 1.53 -32.94 -1.00
CA VAL A 38 2.19 -32.12 -2.02
C VAL A 38 3.72 -32.18 -1.81
N GLU A 39 4.46 -32.54 -2.86
CA GLU A 39 5.93 -32.60 -2.87
C GLU A 39 6.62 -31.22 -2.92
N CYS A 40 6.22 -30.29 -2.05
CA CYS A 40 6.83 -28.96 -1.92
C CYS A 40 7.24 -28.71 -0.47
N ARG A 41 8.48 -28.24 -0.24
CA ARG A 41 8.94 -27.81 1.09
C ARG A 41 9.58 -26.44 0.99
N PHE A 42 9.21 -25.57 1.91
CA PHE A 42 9.73 -24.22 2.04
C PHE A 42 10.81 -24.20 3.12
N HIS A 43 11.96 -23.60 2.80
CA HIS A 43 13.08 -23.38 3.70
C HIS A 43 13.34 -21.89 3.76
N ALA A 44 13.02 -21.26 4.89
CA ALA A 44 13.14 -19.83 5.07
C ALA A 44 14.30 -19.48 6.00
N ASP A 45 15.30 -18.81 5.44
CA ASP A 45 16.48 -18.33 6.14
C ASP A 45 16.38 -16.84 6.42
N ILE A 46 16.51 -16.46 7.69
CA ILE A 46 16.65 -15.04 8.06
C ILE A 46 18.08 -14.61 7.79
N ILE A 47 18.25 -13.62 6.92
CA ILE A 47 19.54 -12.99 6.63
C ILE A 47 19.63 -11.71 7.43
N ASP A 48 20.35 -11.75 8.56
CA ASP A 48 20.74 -10.53 9.29
C ASP A 48 21.70 -9.71 8.43
N TRP A 49 21.17 -8.72 7.73
CA TRP A 49 21.92 -7.99 6.72
C TRP A 49 22.94 -7.05 7.36
N LYS A 50 24.22 -7.25 7.02
CA LYS A 50 25.33 -6.33 7.31
C LYS A 50 26.11 -6.07 6.03
N GLU A 51 26.63 -4.87 5.85
CA GLU A 51 27.27 -4.43 4.60
C GLU A 51 28.44 -5.35 4.16
N ASP A 52 29.15 -5.96 5.12
CA ASP A 52 30.27 -6.87 4.85
C ASP A 52 29.87 -8.34 4.63
N SER A 53 28.57 -8.66 4.66
CA SER A 53 28.06 -10.04 4.67
C SER A 53 27.36 -10.47 3.38
N ILE A 54 27.92 -10.10 2.23
CA ILE A 54 27.44 -10.53 0.91
C ILE A 54 27.47 -12.06 0.85
N ARG A 55 26.30 -12.69 0.68
CA ARG A 55 26.17 -14.14 0.58
C ARG A 55 26.09 -14.60 -0.86
N ALA A 56 26.83 -15.68 -1.16
CA ALA A 56 26.84 -16.33 -2.47
C ALA A 56 25.74 -17.39 -2.63
N ASP A 57 24.87 -17.58 -1.63
CA ASP A 57 23.77 -18.55 -1.68
C ASP A 57 22.76 -18.17 -2.77
N GLU A 58 22.30 -19.15 -3.56
CA GLU A 58 21.24 -18.95 -4.55
C GLU A 58 19.86 -19.21 -3.90
N PHE A 59 18.98 -18.21 -3.95
CA PHE A 59 17.64 -18.30 -3.40
C PHE A 59 16.58 -18.42 -4.51
N THR A 60 15.51 -19.18 -4.24
CA THR A 60 14.32 -19.19 -5.10
C THR A 60 13.53 -17.90 -4.93
N VAL A 61 13.50 -17.36 -3.71
CA VAL A 61 12.81 -16.11 -3.36
C VAL A 61 13.66 -15.29 -2.42
N VAL A 62 13.71 -13.98 -2.63
CA VAL A 62 14.27 -13.02 -1.68
C VAL A 62 13.18 -12.04 -1.26
N ILE A 63 12.93 -11.92 0.03
CA ILE A 63 11.86 -11.10 0.60
C ILE A 63 12.46 -9.96 1.41
N LEU A 64 12.04 -8.73 1.09
CA LEU A 64 12.23 -7.53 1.90
C LEU A 64 10.98 -7.31 2.77
N PRO A 65 11.05 -7.55 4.09
CA PRO A 65 9.95 -7.30 5.00
C PRO A 65 9.62 -5.79 5.08
N PRO A 66 8.45 -5.41 5.61
CA PRO A 66 8.12 -4.01 5.89
C PRO A 66 9.13 -3.38 6.86
N SER A 67 9.42 -2.09 6.68
CA SER A 67 10.33 -1.32 7.54
C SER A 67 9.73 0.01 7.96
N GLY A 68 10.11 0.45 9.17
CA GLY A 68 9.78 1.77 9.71
C GLY A 68 10.95 2.76 9.69
N ALA A 69 12.14 2.36 9.25
CA ALA A 69 13.32 3.23 9.24
C ALA A 69 13.43 4.02 7.92
N GLU A 70 12.84 5.22 7.90
CA GLU A 70 12.79 6.10 6.73
C GLU A 70 14.15 6.38 6.09
N GLN A 71 15.14 6.70 6.91
CA GLN A 71 16.48 7.00 6.41
C GLN A 71 17.10 5.82 5.65
N TYR A 72 16.82 4.58 6.08
CA TYR A 72 17.40 3.40 5.46
C TYR A 72 16.70 3.04 4.15
N TYR A 73 15.37 2.93 4.13
CA TYR A 73 14.69 2.51 2.89
C TYR A 73 14.74 3.58 1.79
N LEU A 74 14.97 4.86 2.13
CA LEU A 74 15.19 5.93 1.15
C LEU A 74 16.62 5.98 0.60
N SER A 75 17.59 5.37 1.29
CA SER A 75 19.00 5.33 0.91
C SER A 75 19.62 3.98 1.32
N PRO A 76 19.15 2.86 0.74
CA PRO A 76 19.69 1.55 1.08
C PRO A 76 21.16 1.44 0.64
N SER A 77 21.93 0.59 1.33
CA SER A 77 23.33 0.32 0.97
C SER A 77 23.44 -0.26 -0.45
N GLU A 78 24.44 0.19 -1.21
CA GLU A 78 24.73 -0.31 -2.56
C GLU A 78 24.97 -1.84 -2.59
N ALA A 79 25.56 -2.38 -1.53
CA ALA A 79 25.74 -3.82 -1.35
C ALA A 79 24.41 -4.59 -1.39
N LEU A 80 23.37 -4.06 -0.72
CA LEU A 80 22.04 -4.68 -0.69
C LEU A 80 21.36 -4.62 -2.06
N THR A 81 21.36 -3.45 -2.68
CA THR A 81 20.71 -3.27 -3.98
C THR A 81 21.38 -4.10 -5.06
N SER A 82 22.72 -4.16 -5.06
CA SER A 82 23.49 -4.99 -6.00
C SER A 82 23.26 -6.48 -5.77
N TRP A 83 23.21 -6.92 -4.52
CA TRP A 83 22.91 -8.32 -4.20
C TRP A 83 21.50 -8.73 -4.61
N LEU A 84 20.49 -7.87 -4.37
CA LEU A 84 19.13 -8.10 -4.84
C LEU A 84 19.06 -8.21 -6.37
N PHE A 85 19.79 -7.35 -7.07
CA PHE A 85 19.87 -7.39 -8.53
C PHE A 85 20.48 -8.69 -9.04
N GLU A 86 21.60 -9.15 -8.47
CA GLU A 86 22.23 -10.41 -8.87
C GLU A 86 21.37 -11.63 -8.51
N GLN A 87 20.66 -11.64 -7.39
CA GLN A 87 19.68 -12.69 -7.07
C GLN A 87 18.54 -12.75 -8.09
N HIS A 88 17.96 -11.60 -8.43
CA HIS A 88 16.90 -11.53 -9.44
C HIS A 88 17.39 -12.00 -10.82
N LYS A 89 18.59 -11.59 -11.22
CA LYS A 89 19.25 -12.01 -12.46
C LYS A 89 19.56 -13.50 -12.49
N ALA A 90 19.85 -14.11 -11.34
CA ALA A 90 19.99 -15.56 -11.18
C ALA A 90 18.63 -16.32 -11.22
N GLY A 91 17.51 -15.60 -11.32
CA GLY A 91 16.17 -16.17 -11.46
C GLY A 91 15.35 -16.17 -10.17
N ALA A 92 15.85 -15.59 -9.08
CA ALA A 92 15.09 -15.47 -7.84
C ALA A 92 13.89 -14.53 -8.02
N VAL A 93 12.75 -14.88 -7.43
CA VAL A 93 11.65 -13.93 -7.26
C VAL A 93 12.04 -12.95 -6.16
N VAL A 94 12.08 -11.65 -6.48
CA VAL A 94 12.30 -10.60 -5.48
C VAL A 94 10.97 -10.03 -5.02
N ALA A 95 10.72 -10.06 -3.73
CA ALA A 95 9.46 -9.65 -3.14
C ALA A 95 9.69 -8.57 -2.07
N SER A 96 8.75 -7.63 -1.94
CA SER A 96 8.81 -6.66 -0.84
C SER A 96 7.42 -6.34 -0.28
N ALA A 97 7.41 -5.96 0.99
CA ALA A 97 6.22 -5.44 1.66
C ALA A 97 6.45 -4.01 2.18
N CYS A 98 5.41 -3.18 2.15
CA CYS A 98 5.42 -1.79 2.62
C CYS A 98 6.58 -0.97 2.00
N ALA A 99 7.41 -0.34 2.84
CA ALA A 99 8.53 0.50 2.43
C ALA A 99 9.67 -0.26 1.72
N GLY A 100 9.69 -1.61 1.75
CA GLY A 100 10.69 -2.41 1.01
C GLY A 100 10.65 -2.16 -0.50
N ALA A 101 9.53 -1.67 -1.04
CA ALA A 101 9.40 -1.29 -2.45
C ALA A 101 10.39 -0.18 -2.86
N PHE A 102 10.77 0.73 -1.94
CA PHE A 102 11.78 1.77 -2.23
C PHE A 102 13.15 1.15 -2.48
N VAL A 103 13.49 0.08 -1.76
CA VAL A 103 14.75 -0.65 -1.95
C VAL A 103 14.76 -1.38 -3.29
N LEU A 104 13.64 -2.01 -3.68
CA LEU A 104 13.51 -2.64 -5.00
C LEU A 104 13.60 -1.60 -6.14
N ALA A 105 13.01 -0.42 -5.95
CA ALA A 105 13.10 0.66 -6.92
C ALA A 105 14.55 1.14 -7.08
N GLN A 106 15.27 1.32 -5.97
CA GLN A 106 16.68 1.73 -5.96
C GLN A 106 17.61 0.66 -6.57
N ALA A 107 17.22 -0.61 -6.51
CA ALA A 107 17.91 -1.72 -7.16
C ALA A 107 17.56 -1.90 -8.65
N ASP A 108 16.82 -0.95 -9.26
CA ASP A 108 16.37 -0.99 -10.66
C ASP A 108 15.45 -2.19 -11.02
N LEU A 109 14.88 -2.85 -10.01
CA LEU A 109 14.07 -4.06 -10.21
C LEU A 109 12.62 -3.77 -10.64
N LEU A 110 12.17 -2.52 -10.52
CA LEU A 110 10.80 -2.09 -10.83
C LEU A 110 10.64 -1.41 -12.20
N ASN A 111 11.72 -1.33 -12.98
CA ASN A 111 11.66 -0.72 -14.32
C ASN A 111 10.66 -1.46 -15.21
N ASN A 112 9.72 -0.71 -15.81
CA ASN A 112 8.61 -1.20 -16.65
C ASN A 112 7.63 -2.18 -15.97
N LYS A 113 7.62 -2.26 -14.64
CA LYS A 113 6.68 -3.11 -13.87
C LYS A 113 5.71 -2.25 -13.07
N ALA A 114 4.49 -2.74 -12.83
CA ALA A 114 3.63 -2.12 -11.84
C ALA A 114 4.08 -2.54 -10.43
N CYS A 115 3.97 -1.62 -9.47
CA CYS A 115 4.26 -1.92 -8.07
C CYS A 115 3.28 -1.24 -7.12
N THR A 116 3.27 -1.69 -5.88
CA THR A 116 2.57 -1.04 -4.76
C THR A 116 3.53 -0.84 -3.58
N THR A 117 3.19 0.11 -2.71
CA THR A 117 3.81 0.33 -1.40
C THR A 117 2.70 0.77 -0.44
N HIS A 118 3.01 1.08 0.81
CA HIS A 118 2.02 1.63 1.74
C HIS A 118 1.35 2.87 1.16
N TRP A 119 0.02 2.97 1.19
CA TRP A 119 -0.74 4.11 0.66
C TRP A 119 -0.23 5.47 1.16
N GLY A 120 0.13 5.55 2.44
CA GLY A 120 0.73 6.76 3.05
C GLY A 120 2.11 7.15 2.52
N LEU A 121 2.83 6.25 1.85
CA LEU A 121 4.14 6.52 1.23
C LEU A 121 4.04 6.82 -0.28
N ALA A 122 2.83 6.79 -0.85
CA ALA A 122 2.64 6.88 -2.30
C ALA A 122 3.10 8.21 -2.91
N GLY A 123 2.96 9.32 -2.17
CA GLY A 123 3.46 10.63 -2.62
C GLY A 123 4.99 10.63 -2.72
N LEU A 124 5.66 10.29 -1.62
CA LEU A 124 7.11 10.20 -1.53
C LEU A 124 7.72 9.24 -2.57
N PHE A 125 7.07 8.10 -2.81
CA PHE A 125 7.52 7.13 -3.82
C PHE A 125 7.48 7.72 -5.23
N ARG A 126 6.38 8.41 -5.61
CA ARG A 126 6.25 9.04 -6.93
C ARG A 126 7.27 10.15 -7.15
N ASP A 127 7.56 10.92 -6.12
CA ASP A 127 8.55 12.00 -6.20
C ASP A 127 9.97 11.44 -6.43
N ARG A 128 10.30 10.30 -5.82
CA ARG A 128 11.61 9.66 -5.96
C ARG A 128 11.74 8.82 -7.23
N PHE A 129 10.67 8.16 -7.66
CA PHE A 129 10.66 7.20 -8.77
C PHE A 129 9.54 7.51 -9.78
N PRO A 130 9.60 8.67 -10.48
CA PRO A 130 8.52 9.14 -11.35
C PRO A 130 8.25 8.23 -12.56
N ASN A 131 9.21 7.38 -12.93
CA ASN A 131 9.11 6.46 -14.06
C ASN A 131 8.51 5.09 -13.68
N VAL A 132 8.30 4.82 -12.38
CA VAL A 132 7.75 3.54 -11.91
C VAL A 132 6.22 3.61 -11.83
N THR A 133 5.55 2.59 -12.35
CA THR A 133 4.07 2.54 -12.37
C THR A 133 3.53 2.13 -10.99
N LEU A 134 3.29 3.11 -10.11
CA LEU A 134 2.76 2.88 -8.77
C LEU A 134 1.22 2.81 -8.74
N LYS A 135 0.68 1.71 -8.21
CA LYS A 135 -0.76 1.50 -7.92
C LYS A 135 -0.99 1.34 -6.41
N PRO A 136 -1.03 2.44 -5.63
CA PRO A 136 -1.10 2.39 -4.16
C PRO A 136 -2.44 1.85 -3.62
N GLU A 137 -3.45 1.68 -4.46
CA GLU A 137 -4.73 1.08 -4.12
C GLU A 137 -4.68 -0.44 -3.95
N SER A 138 -3.72 -1.12 -4.59
CA SER A 138 -3.57 -2.57 -4.55
C SER A 138 -2.86 -3.01 -3.26
N ILE A 139 -3.35 -4.07 -2.58
CA ILE A 139 -2.60 -4.72 -1.49
C ILE A 139 -1.37 -5.39 -2.05
N LEU A 140 -1.50 -6.09 -3.17
CA LEU A 140 -0.45 -6.90 -3.75
C LEU A 140 -0.46 -6.75 -5.26
N ILE A 141 0.73 -6.66 -5.85
CA ILE A 141 0.95 -6.70 -7.29
C ILE A 141 2.01 -7.75 -7.55
N ASN A 142 1.65 -8.75 -8.36
CA ASN A 142 2.53 -9.83 -8.79
C ASN A 142 2.84 -9.67 -10.28
N GLU A 143 4.11 -9.37 -10.60
CA GLU A 143 4.66 -9.26 -11.96
C GLU A 143 5.53 -10.51 -12.30
N GLY A 144 5.22 -11.64 -11.64
CA GLY A 144 5.89 -12.93 -11.79
C GLY A 144 7.24 -13.00 -11.06
N SER A 145 8.24 -12.27 -11.57
CA SER A 145 9.60 -12.25 -11.00
C SER A 145 9.81 -11.17 -9.93
N VAL A 146 8.85 -10.24 -9.81
CA VAL A 146 8.84 -9.20 -8.78
C VAL A 146 7.45 -9.11 -8.18
N ILE A 147 7.36 -9.13 -6.85
CA ILE A 147 6.09 -9.02 -6.13
C ILE A 147 6.20 -7.90 -5.11
N THR A 148 5.20 -7.02 -5.07
CA THR A 148 5.15 -5.94 -4.09
C THR A 148 3.83 -5.98 -3.34
N ALA A 149 3.89 -5.76 -2.03
CA ALA A 149 2.72 -5.68 -1.17
C ALA A 149 2.74 -4.38 -0.35
N GLY A 150 1.59 -3.75 -0.11
CA GLY A 150 1.49 -2.47 0.58
C GLY A 150 0.71 -2.54 1.88
N GLY A 151 1.29 -1.97 2.94
CA GLY A 151 0.77 -2.04 4.31
C GLY A 151 1.72 -2.77 5.26
N MET A 152 1.73 -2.40 6.54
CA MET A 152 2.62 -3.02 7.55
C MET A 152 2.35 -4.51 7.78
N MET A 153 1.10 -4.96 7.60
CA MET A 153 0.71 -6.36 7.74
C MET A 153 0.63 -7.12 6.41
N SER A 154 0.96 -6.45 5.30
CA SER A 154 0.86 -7.03 3.95
C SER A 154 1.89 -8.13 3.67
N TRP A 155 2.82 -8.36 4.60
CA TRP A 155 3.71 -9.52 4.56
C TRP A 155 2.94 -10.84 4.65
N LEU A 156 1.74 -10.86 5.27
CA LEU A 156 0.85 -12.03 5.26
C LEU A 156 0.32 -12.31 3.86
N ASP A 157 -0.21 -11.26 3.20
CA ASP A 157 -0.72 -11.35 1.82
C ASP A 157 0.41 -11.78 0.86
N LEU A 158 1.63 -11.24 1.04
CA LEU A 158 2.83 -11.62 0.29
C LEU A 158 3.23 -13.08 0.50
N GLY A 159 3.24 -13.55 1.76
CA GLY A 159 3.55 -14.95 2.08
C GLY A 159 2.54 -15.92 1.48
N LEU A 160 1.24 -15.62 1.58
CA LEU A 160 0.18 -16.43 0.99
C LEU A 160 0.28 -16.48 -0.54
N GLU A 161 0.56 -15.35 -1.19
CA GLU A 161 0.77 -15.29 -2.64
C GLU A 161 1.96 -16.15 -3.08
N LEU A 162 3.10 -16.04 -2.39
CA LEU A 162 4.30 -16.83 -2.69
C LEU A 162 4.03 -18.34 -2.52
N VAL A 163 3.30 -18.74 -1.47
CA VAL A 163 2.88 -20.14 -1.29
C VAL A 163 1.96 -20.60 -2.42
N SER A 164 1.03 -19.75 -2.86
CA SER A 164 0.14 -20.05 -3.99
C SER A 164 0.91 -20.20 -5.31
N GLN A 165 1.89 -19.31 -5.57
CA GLN A 165 2.69 -19.29 -6.79
C GLN A 165 3.70 -20.45 -6.86
N LEU A 166 4.34 -20.80 -5.74
CA LEU A 166 5.45 -21.78 -5.70
C LEU A 166 4.99 -23.20 -5.37
N SER A 167 3.74 -23.36 -4.94
CA SER A 167 3.12 -24.65 -4.63
C SER A 167 1.76 -24.75 -5.30
N THR A 168 0.69 -24.97 -4.54
CA THR A 168 -0.68 -25.05 -5.06
C THR A 168 -1.63 -24.13 -4.29
N PRO A 169 -2.72 -23.66 -4.92
CA PRO A 169 -3.75 -22.90 -4.22
C PRO A 169 -4.39 -23.66 -3.04
N ALA A 170 -4.35 -25.00 -3.04
CA ALA A 170 -4.87 -25.80 -1.93
C ALA A 170 -4.00 -25.67 -0.67
N VAL A 171 -2.67 -25.66 -0.82
CA VAL A 171 -1.72 -25.44 0.28
C VAL A 171 -1.91 -24.04 0.88
N MET A 172 -2.02 -23.01 0.05
CA MET A 172 -2.28 -21.64 0.51
C MET A 172 -3.61 -21.54 1.29
N ARG A 173 -4.69 -22.16 0.79
CA ARG A 173 -5.99 -22.16 1.50
C ARG A 173 -5.94 -22.91 2.84
N LEU A 174 -5.24 -24.04 2.91
CA LEU A 174 -5.08 -24.77 4.16
C LEU A 174 -4.22 -23.97 5.16
N LEU A 175 -3.13 -23.36 4.69
CA LEU A 175 -2.31 -22.45 5.50
C LEU A 175 -3.13 -21.30 6.08
N GLY A 176 -3.99 -20.66 5.27
CA GLY A 176 -4.91 -19.63 5.76
C GLY A 176 -5.84 -20.13 6.87
N LYS A 177 -6.37 -21.36 6.75
CA LYS A 177 -7.17 -21.97 7.82
C LYS A 177 -6.37 -22.25 9.08
N MET A 178 -5.13 -22.74 8.94
CA MET A 178 -4.23 -23.01 10.08
C MET A 178 -3.85 -21.71 10.83
N LEU A 179 -3.62 -20.62 10.08
CA LEU A 179 -3.27 -19.31 10.64
C LEU A 179 -4.49 -18.49 11.08
N VAL A 180 -5.71 -18.92 10.73
CA VAL A 180 -6.94 -18.15 10.91
C VAL A 180 -6.86 -16.78 10.21
N VAL A 181 -6.40 -16.80 8.95
CA VAL A 181 -6.25 -15.62 8.09
C VAL A 181 -7.07 -15.81 6.81
N ASP A 182 -7.78 -14.75 6.42
CA ASP A 182 -8.54 -14.72 5.17
C ASP A 182 -7.59 -14.84 3.96
N THR A 183 -7.95 -15.71 3.02
CA THR A 183 -7.20 -15.94 1.76
C THR A 183 -7.87 -15.33 0.54
N GLY A 184 -8.94 -14.55 0.76
CA GLY A 184 -9.64 -13.82 -0.30
C GLY A 184 -8.93 -12.51 -0.67
N ALA A 185 -9.30 -11.94 -1.82
CA ALA A 185 -8.74 -10.68 -2.29
C ALA A 185 -9.02 -9.51 -1.32
N ARG A 186 -8.02 -8.65 -1.13
CA ARG A 186 -8.06 -7.44 -0.29
C ARG A 186 -7.50 -6.25 -1.09
N GLU A 187 -7.91 -5.02 -0.76
CA GLU A 187 -7.42 -3.78 -1.38
C GLU A 187 -6.99 -2.75 -0.32
N GLN A 188 -5.94 -1.96 -0.59
CA GLN A 188 -5.44 -0.93 0.36
C GLN A 188 -6.43 0.22 0.50
N ARG A 189 -7.15 0.53 -0.58
CA ARG A 189 -8.14 1.62 -0.60
C ARG A 189 -9.27 1.44 0.41
N PHE A 190 -9.46 0.25 0.97
CA PHE A 190 -10.39 0.02 2.08
C PHE A 190 -9.95 0.73 3.36
N TYR A 191 -8.64 0.87 3.55
CA TYR A 191 -8.00 1.36 4.78
C TYR A 191 -7.37 2.74 4.61
N GLN A 192 -7.30 3.26 3.38
CA GLN A 192 -6.70 4.56 3.11
C GLN A 192 -7.46 5.67 3.84
N GLN A 193 -6.73 6.67 4.29
CA GLN A 193 -7.31 7.91 4.81
C GLN A 193 -6.79 9.08 4.01
N PHE A 194 -7.68 10.01 3.67
CA PHE A 194 -7.28 11.27 3.09
C PHE A 194 -6.86 12.24 4.19
N THR A 195 -5.56 12.44 4.32
CA THR A 195 -4.97 13.42 5.23
C THR A 195 -4.37 14.56 4.40
N PRO A 196 -5.01 15.75 4.39
CA PRO A 196 -4.46 16.89 3.68
C PRO A 196 -3.06 17.29 4.16
N ASN A 197 -2.18 17.59 3.21
CA ASN A 197 -0.88 18.18 3.50
C ASN A 197 -1.01 19.71 3.63
N PHE A 198 -0.63 20.26 4.79
CA PHE A 198 -0.57 21.70 5.07
C PHE A 198 0.86 22.24 5.19
N GLN A 199 1.88 21.44 4.87
CA GLN A 199 3.30 21.78 5.09
C GLN A 199 4.01 22.27 3.81
N HIS A 200 3.28 22.48 2.70
CA HIS A 200 3.86 22.89 1.42
C HIS A 200 4.20 24.40 1.33
N GLY A 201 3.88 25.21 2.35
CA GLY A 201 4.31 26.62 2.47
C GLY A 201 3.61 27.64 1.54
N ASP A 202 2.61 27.23 0.77
CA ASP A 202 1.86 28.13 -0.12
C ASP A 202 0.64 28.70 0.61
N SER A 203 0.75 29.93 1.11
CA SER A 203 -0.28 30.58 1.93
C SER A 203 -1.65 30.70 1.26
N ALA A 204 -1.69 30.92 -0.06
CA ALA A 204 -2.94 31.03 -0.80
C ALA A 204 -3.63 29.67 -0.92
N VAL A 205 -2.86 28.60 -1.14
CA VAL A 205 -3.38 27.23 -1.12
C VAL A 205 -3.83 26.84 0.28
N LEU A 206 -3.07 27.20 1.33
CA LEU A 206 -3.47 26.95 2.72
C LEU A 206 -4.81 27.62 3.05
N SER A 207 -5.00 28.87 2.62
CA SER A 207 -6.28 29.58 2.79
C SER A 207 -7.43 28.81 2.14
N ALA A 208 -7.25 28.37 0.88
CA ALA A 208 -8.24 27.56 0.18
C ALA A 208 -8.50 26.22 0.88
N GLN A 209 -7.48 25.52 1.36
CA GLN A 209 -7.63 24.25 2.09
C GLN A 209 -8.43 24.43 3.39
N HIS A 210 -8.14 25.47 4.18
CA HIS A 210 -8.90 25.78 5.40
C HIS A 210 -10.35 26.12 5.06
N TYR A 211 -10.57 26.98 4.06
CA TYR A 211 -11.92 27.32 3.61
C TYR A 211 -12.72 26.07 3.22
N MET A 212 -12.11 25.17 2.45
CA MET A 212 -12.73 23.90 2.07
C MET A 212 -12.97 22.98 3.26
N ALA A 213 -12.07 22.94 4.24
CA ALA A 213 -12.22 22.16 5.48
C ALA A 213 -13.40 22.63 6.34
N ASP A 214 -13.65 23.95 6.38
CA ASP A 214 -14.73 24.53 7.17
C ASP A 214 -16.09 24.45 6.45
N HIS A 215 -16.09 24.49 5.12
CA HIS A 215 -17.32 24.61 4.30
C HIS A 215 -17.61 23.38 3.45
N PHE A 216 -16.96 22.23 3.71
CA PHE A 216 -17.04 21.05 2.85
C PHE A 216 -18.48 20.57 2.60
N SER A 217 -19.39 20.76 3.54
CA SER A 217 -20.80 20.37 3.46
C SER A 217 -21.65 21.28 2.55
N HIS A 218 -21.10 22.43 2.13
CA HIS A 218 -21.81 23.41 1.30
C HIS A 218 -21.31 23.41 -0.14
N VAL A 219 -22.07 24.03 -1.05
CA VAL A 219 -21.60 24.27 -2.42
C VAL A 219 -20.49 25.32 -2.38
N ILE A 220 -19.29 24.93 -2.81
CA ILE A 220 -18.13 25.82 -2.91
C ILE A 220 -17.93 26.18 -4.37
N SER A 221 -18.01 27.46 -4.72
CA SER A 221 -17.70 27.94 -6.07
C SER A 221 -16.19 28.21 -6.22
N ASN A 222 -15.66 28.04 -7.43
CA ASN A 222 -14.28 28.42 -7.75
C ASN A 222 -14.04 29.91 -7.50
N GLN A 223 -15.06 30.74 -7.70
CA GLN A 223 -15.02 32.17 -7.40
C GLN A 223 -14.82 32.42 -5.90
N ALA A 224 -15.56 31.74 -5.02
CA ALA A 224 -15.40 31.90 -3.57
C ALA A 224 -13.99 31.53 -3.10
N LEU A 225 -13.42 30.45 -3.66
CA LEU A 225 -12.03 30.04 -3.38
C LEU A 225 -11.01 31.05 -3.92
N SER A 226 -11.28 31.65 -5.07
CA SER A 226 -10.44 32.67 -5.70
C SER A 226 -10.42 33.98 -4.92
N GLU A 227 -11.60 34.42 -4.47
CA GLU A 227 -11.75 35.60 -3.59
C GLU A 227 -11.07 35.38 -2.24
N ASN A 228 -11.24 34.21 -1.63
CA ASN A 228 -10.58 33.85 -0.36
C ASN A 228 -9.06 33.79 -0.47
N SER A 229 -8.53 33.36 -1.63
CA SER A 229 -7.09 33.20 -1.84
C SER A 229 -6.42 34.41 -2.49
N CYS A 230 -7.16 35.46 -2.84
CA CYS A 230 -6.70 36.63 -3.60
C CYS A 230 -6.03 36.27 -4.94
N LEU A 231 -6.52 35.23 -5.62
CA LEU A 231 -5.97 34.72 -6.88
C LEU A 231 -7.06 34.59 -7.94
N THR A 232 -6.68 34.62 -9.21
CA THR A 232 -7.57 34.18 -10.29
C THR A 232 -7.77 32.65 -10.24
N GLU A 233 -8.91 32.15 -10.70
CA GLU A 233 -9.22 30.71 -10.72
C GLU A 233 -8.12 29.87 -11.37
N ARG A 234 -7.61 30.32 -12.52
CA ARG A 234 -6.52 29.63 -13.24
C ARG A 234 -5.24 29.56 -12.41
N THR A 235 -4.90 30.63 -11.70
CA THR A 235 -3.69 30.70 -10.87
C THR A 235 -3.83 29.84 -9.62
N LEU A 236 -4.97 29.91 -8.95
CA LEU A 236 -5.29 29.07 -7.80
C LEU A 236 -5.23 27.60 -8.19
N GLN A 237 -5.92 27.19 -9.26
CA GLN A 237 -5.98 25.81 -9.72
C GLN A 237 -4.58 25.23 -10.00
N ARG A 238 -3.70 26.00 -10.66
CA ARG A 238 -2.32 25.58 -10.93
C ARG A 238 -1.49 25.44 -9.65
N ARG A 239 -1.57 26.42 -8.74
CA ARG A 239 -0.83 26.39 -7.46
C ARG A 239 -1.32 25.27 -6.56
N PHE A 240 -2.63 25.09 -6.49
CA PHE A 240 -3.27 24.04 -5.70
C PHE A 240 -2.86 22.65 -6.17
N GLN A 241 -2.88 22.40 -7.49
CA GLN A 241 -2.40 21.15 -8.07
C GLN A 241 -0.90 20.92 -7.77
N LYS A 242 -0.08 21.96 -7.86
CA LYS A 242 1.36 21.86 -7.55
C LYS A 242 1.61 21.54 -6.07
N ALA A 243 0.83 22.13 -5.17
CA ALA A 243 1.01 22.00 -3.73
C ALA A 243 0.42 20.71 -3.14
N THR A 244 -0.72 20.25 -3.68
CA THR A 244 -1.51 19.14 -3.10
C THR A 244 -1.50 17.88 -3.95
N GLY A 245 -1.08 17.96 -5.22
CA GLY A 245 -1.20 16.86 -6.17
C GLY A 245 -2.63 16.63 -6.69
N LEU A 246 -3.61 17.43 -6.27
CA LEU A 246 -5.02 17.31 -6.65
C LEU A 246 -5.58 18.62 -7.20
N ASN A 247 -6.60 18.54 -8.05
CA ASN A 247 -7.38 19.73 -8.39
C ASN A 247 -8.40 20.04 -7.28
N LEU A 248 -8.99 21.24 -7.31
CA LEU A 248 -9.92 21.70 -6.26
C LEU A 248 -11.11 20.75 -6.08
N ASN A 249 -11.71 20.30 -7.19
CA ASN A 249 -12.84 19.37 -7.14
C ASN A 249 -12.46 18.01 -6.58
N GLN A 250 -11.33 17.45 -7.01
CA GLN A 250 -10.81 16.18 -6.50
C GLN A 250 -10.52 16.29 -5.00
N TYR A 251 -9.86 17.36 -4.57
CA TYR A 251 -9.57 17.59 -3.16
C TYR A 251 -10.85 17.66 -2.31
N LEU A 252 -11.87 18.40 -2.77
CA LEU A 252 -13.16 18.46 -2.09
C LEU A 252 -13.84 17.09 -2.02
N GLN A 253 -13.79 16.32 -3.11
CA GLN A 253 -14.34 14.96 -3.14
C GLN A 253 -13.64 14.05 -2.12
N HIS A 254 -12.31 14.07 -2.06
CA HIS A 254 -11.54 13.30 -1.10
C HIS A 254 -11.84 13.71 0.35
N LEU A 255 -11.94 15.02 0.62
CA LEU A 255 -12.33 15.54 1.93
C LEU A 255 -13.72 15.05 2.37
N ARG A 256 -14.71 15.12 1.47
CA ARG A 256 -16.08 14.66 1.75
C ARG A 256 -16.17 13.15 1.92
N VAL A 257 -15.42 12.38 1.14
CA VAL A 257 -15.34 10.92 1.33
C VAL A 257 -14.74 10.59 2.68
N GLN A 258 -13.67 11.28 3.10
CA GLN A 258 -13.08 11.06 4.43
C GLN A 258 -14.09 11.35 5.54
N LYS A 259 -14.81 12.48 5.47
CA LYS A 259 -15.86 12.79 6.45
C LYS A 259 -16.99 11.77 6.47
N ALA A 260 -17.32 11.17 5.32
CA ALA A 260 -18.28 10.08 5.27
C ALA A 260 -17.75 8.79 5.89
N CYS A 261 -16.46 8.45 5.72
CA CYS A 261 -15.82 7.35 6.43
C CYS A 261 -15.90 7.56 7.95
N ASP A 262 -15.50 8.74 8.44
CA ASP A 262 -15.57 9.10 9.86
C ASP A 262 -16.98 8.87 10.43
N LEU A 263 -18.03 9.31 9.71
CA LEU A 263 -19.43 9.14 10.11
C LEU A 263 -19.93 7.68 10.00
N LEU A 264 -19.45 6.91 9.02
CA LEU A 264 -19.81 5.50 8.86
C LEU A 264 -19.24 4.63 9.97
N GLU A 265 -18.06 4.97 10.47
CA GLU A 265 -17.36 4.29 11.57
C GLU A 265 -17.90 4.69 12.94
N SER A 266 -18.22 5.97 13.13
CA SER A 266 -18.63 6.51 14.44
C SER A 266 -20.15 6.54 14.67
N SER A 267 -20.97 6.22 13.67
CA SER A 267 -22.42 6.34 13.78
C SER A 267 -23.21 5.29 12.99
N ASN A 268 -24.49 5.14 13.34
CA ASN A 268 -25.47 4.29 12.65
C ASN A 268 -26.32 5.04 11.61
N LEU A 269 -25.97 6.29 11.27
CA LEU A 269 -26.75 7.10 10.33
C LEU A 269 -26.95 6.40 8.97
N ALA A 270 -28.10 6.60 8.33
CA ALA A 270 -28.31 6.10 6.97
C ALA A 270 -27.33 6.78 5.99
N PHE A 271 -26.87 6.07 4.96
CA PHE A 271 -25.89 6.61 4.02
C PHE A 271 -26.43 7.85 3.29
N GLU A 272 -27.74 7.90 3.04
CA GLU A 272 -28.44 9.05 2.45
C GLU A 272 -28.33 10.30 3.33
N VAL A 273 -28.40 10.14 4.66
CA VAL A 273 -28.20 11.23 5.63
C VAL A 273 -26.74 11.69 5.63
N ILE A 274 -25.80 10.73 5.62
CA ILE A 274 -24.37 11.04 5.56
C ILE A 274 -24.04 11.79 4.27
N ALA A 275 -24.58 11.35 3.11
CA ALA A 275 -24.38 12.01 1.82
C ALA A 275 -24.78 13.49 1.87
N TYR A 276 -25.95 13.78 2.47
CA TYR A 276 -26.40 15.15 2.67
C TYR A 276 -25.49 15.95 3.62
N GLN A 277 -25.09 15.36 4.76
CA GLN A 277 -24.21 16.02 5.73
C GLN A 277 -22.83 16.36 5.15
N VAL A 278 -22.31 15.55 4.24
CA VAL A 278 -21.03 15.82 3.56
C VAL A 278 -21.20 16.65 2.28
N GLY A 279 -22.39 17.20 2.02
CA GLY A 279 -22.64 18.19 0.98
C GLY A 279 -22.98 17.66 -0.40
N TYR A 280 -23.53 16.44 -0.49
CA TYR A 280 -24.14 15.91 -1.72
C TYR A 280 -25.65 15.94 -1.65
N GLN A 281 -26.30 16.49 -2.68
CA GLN A 281 -27.76 16.47 -2.85
C GLN A 281 -28.25 15.15 -3.46
N ASP A 282 -27.41 14.49 -4.25
CA ASP A 282 -27.69 13.18 -4.84
C ASP A 282 -26.83 12.10 -4.17
N ALA A 283 -27.46 11.31 -3.30
CA ALA A 283 -26.82 10.19 -2.61
C ALA A 283 -26.34 9.09 -3.59
N SER A 284 -26.96 8.94 -4.76
CA SER A 284 -26.54 7.97 -5.78
C SER A 284 -25.26 8.41 -6.46
N ALA A 285 -25.13 9.70 -6.79
CA ALA A 285 -23.88 10.27 -7.28
C ALA A 285 -22.78 10.12 -6.24
N PHE A 286 -23.05 10.45 -4.97
CA PHE A 286 -22.05 10.30 -3.91
C PHE A 286 -21.63 8.84 -3.71
N ARG A 287 -22.56 7.89 -3.77
CA ARG A 287 -22.26 6.46 -3.67
C ARG A 287 -21.26 6.01 -4.74
N LYS A 288 -21.37 6.50 -5.98
CA LYS A 288 -20.41 6.21 -7.06
C LYS A 288 -19.02 6.75 -6.73
N VAL A 289 -18.94 7.99 -6.23
CA VAL A 289 -17.67 8.61 -5.80
C VAL A 289 -17.06 7.82 -4.64
N PHE A 290 -17.85 7.50 -3.61
CA PHE A 290 -17.42 6.72 -2.45
C PHE A 290 -16.87 5.34 -2.86
N ILE A 291 -17.59 4.58 -3.69
CA ILE A 291 -17.14 3.27 -4.17
C ILE A 291 -15.88 3.40 -5.02
N LYS A 292 -15.79 4.42 -5.88
CA LYS A 292 -14.61 4.65 -6.70
C LYS A 292 -13.38 4.91 -5.82
N THR A 293 -13.53 5.73 -4.78
CA THR A 293 -12.45 6.10 -3.87
C THR A 293 -12.11 4.93 -2.94
N MET A 294 -13.06 4.45 -2.15
CA MET A 294 -12.84 3.46 -1.08
C MET A 294 -12.88 2.01 -1.53
N GLY A 295 -13.36 1.70 -2.75
CA GLY A 295 -13.47 0.33 -3.26
C GLY A 295 -14.57 -0.53 -2.66
N LEU A 296 -15.31 -0.02 -1.66
CA LEU A 296 -16.40 -0.73 -1.00
C LEU A 296 -17.70 0.05 -1.14
N ALA A 297 -18.82 -0.68 -1.22
CA ALA A 297 -20.12 -0.10 -0.97
C ALA A 297 -20.20 0.39 0.49
N PRO A 298 -20.90 1.49 0.80
CA PRO A 298 -20.97 2.05 2.15
C PRO A 298 -21.41 1.05 3.23
N LYS A 299 -22.35 0.15 2.91
CA LYS A 299 -22.78 -0.92 3.83
C LYS A 299 -21.65 -1.91 4.14
N ALA A 300 -20.87 -2.30 3.13
CA ALA A 300 -19.72 -3.19 3.30
C ALA A 300 -18.58 -2.50 4.05
N PHE A 301 -18.37 -1.19 3.80
CA PHE A 301 -17.43 -0.38 4.57
C PHE A 301 -17.82 -0.34 6.05
N ARG A 302 -19.07 0.00 6.39
CA ARG A 302 -19.56 -0.02 7.77
C ARG A 302 -19.37 -1.38 8.42
N ALA A 303 -19.84 -2.45 7.78
CA ALA A 303 -19.72 -3.81 8.33
C ALA A 303 -18.26 -4.23 8.61
N ARG A 304 -17.29 -3.62 7.93
CA ARG A 304 -15.86 -3.90 8.11
C ARG A 304 -15.21 -3.04 9.20
N PHE A 305 -15.69 -1.82 9.44
CA PHE A 305 -14.98 -0.84 10.29
C PHE A 305 -15.80 -0.27 11.47
N SER A 306 -17.11 -0.53 11.56
CA SER A 306 -17.88 -0.17 12.76
C SER A 306 -17.58 -1.15 13.89
N ALA A 307 -17.32 -0.60 15.08
CA ALA A 307 -17.16 -1.37 16.33
C ALA A 307 -18.49 -1.91 16.86
#